data_AF-A0A3G8JVX7-F1
#
_entry.id   AF-A0A3G8JVX7-F1
#
_cell.length_a   1.000
_cell.length_b   1.000
_cell.length_c   1.000
_cell.angle_alpha   90.00
_cell.angle_beta   90.00
_cell.angle_gamma   90.00
#
_symmetry.space_group_name_H-M   'P 1'
#
loop_
_entity.id
_entity.type
_entity.pdbx_description
1 polymer ?
#
loop_
_entity_poly.entity_id
_entity_poly.type
_entity_poly.pdbx_seq_one_letter_code
_entity_poly.pdbx_strand_id
1 'polypeptide(L)'
;MIRGMHALFYTTEEQALRAFIKDKLQLPATDTGGGWLIFDAPEADLGVHPTDGTSPPSGTADVSFYCDDIEQTVEELKGRGVEFTGDVEDHGYGLVTYFLVPGGFRVQLYEPKYAK
;
A
#
# COMPACT_ATOMS: atom_id res chain seq x y z
N MET A 1 21.40 15.66 -1.89
CA MET A 1 20.25 15.82 -2.79
C MET A 1 19.43 14.53 -2.74
N ILE A 2 18.11 14.60 -2.56
CA ILE A 2 17.22 13.43 -2.42
C ILE A 2 16.81 12.94 -3.83
N ARG A 3 16.77 11.62 -4.07
CA ARG A 3 16.52 11.01 -5.40
C ARG A 3 15.25 10.16 -5.50
N GLY A 4 14.62 9.83 -4.38
CA GLY A 4 13.46 8.95 -4.31
C GLY A 4 13.11 8.61 -2.86
N MET A 5 12.12 7.74 -2.67
CA MET A 5 11.66 7.25 -1.38
C MET A 5 11.89 5.74 -1.27
N HIS A 6 12.31 5.28 -0.10
CA HIS A 6 12.41 3.86 0.22
C HIS A 6 11.45 3.55 1.37
N ALA A 7 10.36 2.84 1.06
CA ALA A 7 9.35 2.44 2.02
C ALA A 7 9.59 1.00 2.48
N LEU A 8 9.25 0.71 3.75
CA LEU A 8 9.43 -0.61 4.34
C LEU A 8 8.19 -1.01 5.13
N PHE A 9 7.73 -2.24 4.91
CA PHE A 9 6.85 -2.93 5.84
C PHE A 9 7.69 -3.81 6.78
N TYR A 10 7.36 -3.78 8.06
CA TYR A 10 7.93 -4.68 9.06
C TYR A 10 6.87 -5.71 9.45
N THR A 11 7.21 -6.99 9.31
CA THR A 11 6.30 -8.11 9.57
C THR A 11 7.09 -9.30 10.12
N THR A 12 6.43 -10.15 10.90
CA THR A 12 6.94 -11.47 11.31
C THR A 12 6.67 -12.56 10.27
N GLU A 13 6.01 -12.23 9.16
CA GLU A 13 5.67 -13.15 8.06
C GLU A 13 6.26 -12.64 6.73
N GLU A 14 7.55 -12.32 6.72
CA GLU A 14 8.19 -11.59 5.61
C GLU A 14 8.17 -12.35 4.28
N GLN A 15 8.27 -13.69 4.32
CA GLN A 15 8.21 -14.51 3.11
C GLN A 15 6.80 -14.48 2.49
N ALA A 16 5.77 -14.58 3.34
CA ALA A 16 4.38 -14.52 2.90
C ALA A 16 4.02 -13.13 2.39
N LEU A 17 4.47 -12.06 3.05
CA LEU A 17 4.22 -10.69 2.60
C LEU A 17 4.92 -10.40 1.26
N ARG A 18 6.17 -10.85 1.07
CA ARG A 18 6.86 -10.73 -0.22
C ARG A 18 6.11 -11.47 -1.33
N ALA A 19 5.67 -12.71 -1.08
CA ALA A 19 4.88 -13.46 -2.04
C ALA A 19 3.54 -12.77 -2.35
N PHE A 20 2.87 -12.23 -1.33
CA PHE A 20 1.63 -11.47 -1.49
C PHE A 20 1.84 -10.25 -2.40
N ILE A 21 2.82 -9.40 -2.12
CA ILE A 21 3.09 -8.20 -2.92
C ILE A 21 3.45 -8.59 -4.36
N LYS A 22 4.30 -9.60 -4.53
CA LYS A 22 4.71 -10.07 -5.86
C LYS A 22 3.56 -10.68 -6.66
N ASP A 23 2.76 -11.56 -6.06
CA ASP A 23 1.84 -12.42 -6.80
C ASP A 23 0.40 -11.86 -6.81
N LYS A 24 0.01 -11.14 -5.75
CA LYS A 24 -1.34 -10.57 -5.59
C LYS A 24 -1.39 -9.12 -6.03
N LEU A 25 -0.42 -8.30 -5.63
CA LEU A 25 -0.32 -6.90 -6.07
C LEU A 25 0.42 -6.76 -7.40
N GLN A 26 1.10 -7.82 -7.85
CA GLN A 26 1.79 -7.88 -9.15
C GLN A 26 2.83 -6.77 -9.37
N LEU A 27 3.44 -6.29 -8.27
CA LEU A 27 4.52 -5.33 -8.38
C LEU A 27 5.79 -6.02 -8.91
N PRO A 28 6.48 -5.43 -9.90
CA PRO A 28 7.79 -5.88 -10.31
C PRO A 28 8.77 -5.84 -9.14
N ALA A 29 9.75 -6.74 -9.15
CA ALA A 29 10.73 -6.80 -8.09
C ALA A 29 12.10 -7.23 -8.59
N THR A 30 13.12 -6.71 -7.92
CA THR A 30 14.51 -7.17 -8.01
C THR A 30 14.82 -8.06 -6.81
N ASP A 31 15.24 -9.31 -7.05
CA ASP A 31 15.77 -10.19 -6.01
C ASP A 31 17.24 -9.83 -5.74
N THR A 32 17.53 -9.39 -4.52
CA THR A 32 18.90 -9.04 -4.09
C THR A 32 19.67 -10.25 -3.53
N GLY A 33 19.12 -11.46 -3.67
CA GLY A 33 19.69 -12.72 -3.21
C GLY A 33 18.88 -13.31 -2.06
N GLY A 34 18.73 -14.65 -2.09
CA GLY A 34 18.08 -15.39 -1.00
C GLY A 34 16.57 -15.13 -0.85
N GLY A 35 15.89 -14.68 -1.90
CA GLY A 35 14.46 -14.34 -1.87
C GLY A 35 14.17 -12.99 -1.20
N TRP A 36 15.18 -12.12 -1.12
CA TRP A 36 15.03 -10.77 -0.63
C TRP A 36 14.60 -9.85 -1.79
N LEU A 37 13.30 -9.57 -1.86
CA LEU A 37 12.72 -8.78 -2.94
C LEU A 37 12.70 -7.29 -2.59
N ILE A 38 13.18 -6.46 -3.51
CA ILE A 38 12.93 -5.01 -3.56
C ILE A 38 11.92 -4.76 -4.67
N PHE A 39 10.76 -4.22 -4.32
CA PHE A 39 9.68 -3.96 -5.27
C PHE A 39 9.85 -2.61 -5.95
N ASP A 40 9.67 -2.60 -7.27
CA ASP A 40 9.66 -1.37 -8.06
C ASP A 40 8.31 -0.69 -7.90
N ALA A 41 8.28 0.41 -7.15
CA ALA A 41 7.15 1.33 -7.12
C ALA A 41 7.39 2.40 -8.20
N PRO A 42 6.63 2.38 -9.32
CA PRO A 42 6.90 3.27 -10.45
C PRO A 42 6.70 4.75 -10.11
N GLU A 43 5.80 5.06 -9.18
CA GLU A 43 5.41 6.41 -8.78
C GLU A 43 4.99 6.45 -7.30
N ALA A 44 5.19 7.59 -6.63
CA ALA A 44 4.84 7.77 -5.22
C ALA A 44 4.40 9.20 -4.90
N ASP A 45 3.37 9.33 -4.06
CA ASP A 45 2.93 10.61 -3.49
C ASP A 45 3.38 10.71 -2.03
N LEU A 46 3.71 11.93 -1.60
CA LEU A 46 4.08 12.22 -0.21
C LEU A 46 3.12 13.25 0.38
N GLY A 47 2.27 12.80 1.29
CA GLY A 47 1.35 13.64 2.06
C GLY A 47 1.83 13.87 3.48
N VAL A 48 1.34 14.94 4.10
CA VAL A 48 1.48 15.20 5.55
C VAL A 48 0.09 15.33 6.13
N HIS A 49 -0.36 14.30 6.85
CA HIS A 49 -1.63 14.36 7.58
C HIS A 49 -1.44 14.99 8.95
N PRO A 50 -2.32 15.93 9.37
CA PRO A 50 -2.30 16.41 10.74
C PRO A 50 -2.67 15.27 11.70
N THR A 51 -2.07 15.29 12.88
CA THR A 51 -2.46 14.43 14.00
C THR A 51 -2.53 15.25 15.29
N ASP A 52 -3.42 14.87 16.20
CA ASP A 52 -3.46 15.37 17.57
C ASP A 52 -2.39 14.72 18.48
N GLY A 53 -1.60 13.79 17.93
CA GLY A 53 -0.53 13.07 18.61
C GLY A 53 -1.00 11.83 19.36
N THR A 54 -2.29 11.49 19.33
CA THR A 54 -2.82 10.31 20.02
C THR A 54 -2.89 9.08 19.13
N SER A 55 -3.52 9.19 17.96
CA SER A 55 -3.68 8.08 17.03
C SER A 55 -3.91 8.59 15.60
N PRO A 56 -2.91 8.52 14.70
CA PRO A 56 -1.55 8.00 14.93
C PRO A 56 -0.67 9.01 15.69
N PRO A 57 0.36 8.58 16.45
CA PRO A 57 1.31 9.50 17.07
C PRO A 57 2.09 10.34 16.05
N SER A 58 2.59 11.49 16.48
CA SER A 58 3.45 12.33 15.63
C SER A 58 4.68 11.56 15.16
N GLY A 59 4.94 11.60 13.85
CA GLY A 59 6.06 10.88 13.23
C GLY A 59 5.73 9.47 12.72
N THR A 60 4.48 9.01 12.87
CA THR A 60 4.03 7.80 12.19
C THR A 60 4.15 7.97 10.67
N ALA A 61 4.86 7.02 10.04
CA ALA A 61 4.85 6.83 8.60
C ALA A 61 3.80 5.78 8.24
N ASP A 62 3.02 6.04 7.20
CA ASP A 62 2.02 5.13 6.67
C ASP A 62 2.32 4.87 5.19
N VAL A 63 2.17 3.62 4.75
CA VAL A 63 2.50 3.19 3.38
C VAL A 63 1.22 2.72 2.73
N SER A 64 0.87 3.37 1.63
CA SER A 64 -0.32 3.08 0.83
C SER A 64 0.06 2.81 -0.62
N PHE A 65 -0.82 2.13 -1.34
CA PHE A 65 -0.78 2.01 -2.79
C PHE A 65 -1.90 2.87 -3.39
N TYR A 66 -1.68 3.39 -4.59
CA TYR A 66 -2.72 4.11 -5.31
C TYR A 66 -2.98 3.52 -6.70
N CYS A 67 -4.13 3.87 -7.25
CA CYS A 67 -4.60 3.47 -8.57
C CYS A 67 -5.46 4.57 -9.19
N ASP A 68 -5.74 4.45 -10.48
CA ASP A 68 -6.56 5.41 -11.23
C ASP A 68 -8.06 5.05 -11.24
N ASP A 69 -8.40 3.80 -10.90
CA ASP A 69 -9.78 3.29 -10.78
C ASP A 69 -9.82 2.28 -9.61
N ILE A 70 -10.32 2.73 -8.46
CA ILE A 70 -10.33 1.93 -7.24
C ILE A 70 -11.31 0.77 -7.31
N GLU A 71 -12.46 0.94 -7.97
CA GLU A 71 -13.50 -0.10 -8.06
C GLU A 71 -12.98 -1.26 -8.92
N GLN A 72 -12.43 -0.96 -10.10
CA GLN A 72 -11.79 -1.97 -10.95
C GLN A 72 -10.64 -2.66 -10.22
N THR A 73 -9.77 -1.88 -9.56
CA THR A 73 -8.62 -2.43 -8.84
C THR A 73 -9.03 -3.36 -7.70
N VAL A 74 -10.09 -3.00 -6.96
CA VAL A 74 -10.66 -3.84 -5.90
C VAL A 74 -11.20 -5.16 -6.47
N GLU A 75 -11.96 -5.12 -7.57
CA GLU A 75 -12.50 -6.32 -8.21
C GLU A 75 -11.38 -7.28 -8.65
N GLU A 76 -10.35 -6.74 -9.29
CA GLU A 76 -9.20 -7.52 -9.73
C GLU A 76 -8.42 -8.15 -8.56
N LEU A 77 -8.15 -7.37 -7.51
CA LEU A 77 -7.44 -7.84 -6.33
C LEU A 77 -8.25 -8.91 -5.59
N LYS A 78 -9.57 -8.74 -5.48
CA LYS A 78 -10.48 -9.78 -4.96
C LYS A 78 -10.42 -11.04 -5.82
N GLY A 79 -10.39 -10.91 -7.16
CA GLY A 79 -10.19 -12.02 -8.09
C GLY A 79 -8.85 -12.76 -7.89
N ARG A 80 -7.82 -12.05 -7.41
CA ARG A 80 -6.53 -12.62 -7.00
C ARG A 80 -6.54 -13.17 -5.56
N GLY A 81 -7.63 -13.04 -4.82
CA GLY A 81 -7.78 -13.55 -3.45
C GLY A 81 -7.28 -12.60 -2.36
N VAL A 82 -7.25 -11.30 -2.64
CA VAL A 82 -7.02 -10.26 -1.62
C VAL A 82 -8.30 -10.02 -0.84
N GLU A 83 -8.19 -9.99 0.48
CA GLU A 83 -9.30 -9.69 1.39
C GLU A 83 -9.34 -8.20 1.72
N PHE A 84 -10.46 -7.54 1.44
CA PHE A 84 -10.71 -6.14 1.81
C PHE A 84 -11.47 -6.06 3.12
N THR A 85 -11.09 -5.11 3.98
CA THR A 85 -11.64 -4.92 5.33
C THR A 85 -12.78 -3.89 5.38
N GLY A 86 -13.12 -3.28 4.26
CA GLY A 86 -14.18 -2.27 4.16
C GLY A 86 -14.55 -1.97 2.71
N ASP A 87 -15.66 -1.26 2.54
CA ASP A 87 -16.08 -0.77 1.24
C ASP A 87 -15.21 0.42 0.78
N VAL A 88 -15.38 0.86 -0.46
CA VAL A 88 -14.75 2.09 -0.96
C VAL A 88 -15.49 3.30 -0.38
N GLU A 89 -14.73 4.22 0.21
CA GLU A 89 -15.26 5.42 0.86
C GLU A 89 -14.65 6.69 0.27
N ASP A 90 -15.44 7.76 0.20
CA ASP A 90 -14.98 9.08 -0.21
C ASP A 90 -14.43 9.87 0.98
N HIS A 91 -13.12 10.12 1.00
CA HIS A 91 -12.42 10.83 2.06
C HIS A 91 -12.15 12.30 1.69
N GLY A 92 -12.75 12.79 0.60
CA GLY A 92 -12.63 14.17 0.11
C GLY A 92 -11.35 14.42 -0.69
N TYR A 93 -10.20 13.91 -0.25
CA TYR A 93 -8.94 13.96 -1.01
C TYR A 93 -8.80 12.82 -2.03
N GLY A 94 -9.57 11.76 -1.86
CA GLY A 94 -9.49 10.54 -2.65
C GLY A 94 -10.57 9.53 -2.27
N LEU A 95 -10.74 8.49 -3.08
CA LEU A 95 -11.47 7.29 -2.68
C LEU A 95 -10.52 6.35 -1.95
N VAL A 96 -10.99 5.69 -0.89
CA VAL A 96 -10.13 4.91 0.01
C VAL A 96 -10.80 3.59 0.36
N THR A 97 -10.00 2.53 0.40
CA THR A 97 -10.36 1.28 1.08
C THR A 97 -9.10 0.65 1.69
N TYR A 98 -9.26 -0.47 2.40
CA TYR A 98 -8.17 -1.16 3.08
C TYR A 98 -8.24 -2.66 2.80
N PHE A 99 -7.08 -3.30 2.68
CA PHE A 99 -6.96 -4.75 2.52
C PHE A 99 -5.98 -5.36 3.52
N LEU A 100 -6.22 -6.62 3.89
CA LEU A 100 -5.33 -7.38 4.77
C LEU A 100 -4.11 -7.89 4.00
N VAL A 101 -2.97 -7.87 4.69
CA VAL A 101 -1.74 -8.49 4.21
C VAL A 101 -1.17 -9.46 5.25
N PRO A 102 -0.32 -10.42 4.83
CA PRO A 102 0.37 -11.32 5.76
C PRO A 102 1.14 -10.57 6.85
N GLY A 103 1.08 -11.07 8.08
CA GLY A 103 1.47 -10.35 9.30
C GLY A 103 0.32 -9.65 10.01
N GLY A 104 -0.92 -9.76 9.51
CA GLY A 104 -2.13 -9.41 10.26
C GLY A 104 -2.40 -7.90 10.39
N PHE A 105 -1.93 -7.10 9.45
CA PHE A 105 -2.20 -5.66 9.38
C PHE A 105 -2.89 -5.28 8.07
N ARG A 106 -3.44 -4.08 8.04
CA ARG A 106 -4.13 -3.53 6.87
C ARG A 106 -3.22 -2.54 6.13
N VAL A 107 -3.37 -2.50 4.81
CA VAL A 107 -2.73 -1.52 3.93
C VAL A 107 -3.81 -0.76 3.18
N GLN A 108 -3.62 0.54 3.01
CA GLN A 108 -4.54 1.40 2.28
C GLN A 108 -4.34 1.24 0.76
N LEU A 109 -5.45 1.12 0.04
CA LEU A 109 -5.55 1.42 -1.38
C LEU A 109 -6.32 2.73 -1.53
N TYR A 110 -5.85 3.66 -2.36
CA TYR A 110 -6.59 4.89 -2.64
C TYR A 110 -6.54 5.31 -4.11
N GLU A 111 -7.54 6.07 -4.53
CA GLU A 111 -7.57 6.76 -5.83
C GLU A 111 -7.58 8.26 -5.55
N PRO A 112 -6.54 9.01 -6.01
CA PRO A 112 -6.46 10.45 -5.77
C PRO A 112 -7.54 11.20 -6.57
N LYS A 113 -8.21 12.18 -5.94
CA LYS A 113 -9.17 13.08 -6.61
C LYS A 113 -8.55 14.40 -7.09
N TYR A 114 -7.23 14.51 -7.02
CA TYR A 114 -6.45 15.65 -7.49
C TYR A 114 -5.68 15.29 -8.74
N ALA A 115 -5.43 16.28 -9.60
CA ALA A 115 -4.55 16.11 -10.74
C ALA A 115 -3.09 15.97 -10.26
N LYS A 116 -2.40 14.95 -10.74
CA LYS A 116 -0.94 14.79 -10.56
C LYS A 116 -0.15 15.72 -11.47
#